data_AF-A0A967LF62-F1
#
_entry.id   AF-A0A967LF62-F1
#
_cell.length_a   1.000
_cell.length_b   1.000
_cell.length_c   1.000
_cell.angle_alpha   90.00
_cell.angle_beta   90.00
_cell.angle_gamma   90.00
#
_symmetry.space_group_name_H-M   'P 1'
#
loop_
_entity.id
_entity.type
_entity.pdbx_description
1 polymer ?
#
loop_
_entity_poly.entity_id
_entity_poly.type
_entity_poly.pdbx_seq_one_letter_code
_entity_poly.pdbx_strand_id
1 'polypeptide(L)' 'VVKVIDDIAFQINLLALNANVEAARAGKYGKGFAVVAEEVRNLATRSGDAVKETSEIIQGSLANINEGDGLVRQTAEQ' A
#
# COMPACT_ATOMS: atom_id res chain seq x y z
N VAL A 1 -10.99 -2.68 -3.04
CA VAL A 1 -9.81 -3.56 -2.84
C VAL A 1 -8.57 -2.75 -2.50
N VAL A 2 -8.09 -1.87 -3.38
CA VAL A 2 -6.94 -0.96 -3.13
C VAL A 2 -6.96 -0.31 -1.73
N LYS A 3 -8.05 0.39 -1.39
CA LYS A 3 -8.21 1.05 -0.08
C LYS A 3 -8.07 0.08 1.11
N VAL A 4 -8.60 -1.14 0.97
CA VAL A 4 -8.52 -2.17 2.01
C VAL A 4 -7.08 -2.64 2.22
N ILE A 5 -6.28 -2.75 1.14
CA ILE A 5 -4.88 -3.13 1.24
C ILE A 5 -4.06 -2.00 1.91
N ASP A 6 -4.34 -0.75 1.57
CA ASP A 6 -3.72 0.42 2.23
C ASP A 6 -4.06 0.48 3.73
N ASP A 7 -5.32 0.24 4.09
CA ASP A 7 -5.76 0.16 5.49
C ASP A 7 -5.05 -1.00 6.25
N ILE A 8 -4.87 -2.16 5.61
CA ILE A 8 -4.13 -3.30 6.19
C ILE A 8 -2.64 -2.95 6.37
N ALA A 9 -2.02 -2.35 5.36
CA ALA A 9 -0.62 -1.93 5.44
C ALA A 9 -0.41 -0.92 6.58
N PHE A 10 -1.35 0.02 6.76
CA PHE A 10 -1.33 0.96 7.87
C PHE A 10 -1.45 0.26 9.24
N GLN A 11 -2.35 -0.72 9.37
CA GLN A 11 -2.49 -1.52 10.59
C GLN A 11 -1.23 -2.32 10.91
N ILE A 12 -0.59 -2.94 9.90
CA ILE A 12 0.67 -3.67 10.06
C ILE A 12 1.79 -2.73 10.52
N ASN A 13 1.85 -1.52 9.97
CA ASN A 13 2.82 -0.51 10.40
C ASN A 13 2.62 -0.09 11.86
N LEU A 14 1.37 0.05 12.34
CA LEU A 14 1.08 0.30 13.76
C LEU A 14 1.45 -0.89 14.66
N LEU A 15 1.19 -2.12 14.22
CA LEU A 15 1.61 -3.34 14.92
C LEU A 15 3.14 -3.41 15.06
N ALA A 16 3.87 -3.09 13.99
CA ALA A 16 5.33 -3.04 13.99
C ALA A 16 5.87 -1.95 14.93
N LEU A 17 5.22 -0.79 14.99
CA LEU A 17 5.57 0.26 15.96
C LEU A 17 5.40 -0.24 17.40
N ASN A 18 4.27 -0.88 17.72
CA ASN A 18 4.02 -1.45 19.04
C ASN A 18 5.05 -2.53 19.40
N ALA A 19 5.42 -3.38 18.44
CA ALA A 19 6.46 -4.38 18.63
C ALA A 19 7.84 -3.76 18.93
N ASN A 20 8.17 -2.64 18.27
CA ASN A 20 9.38 -1.86 18.56
C ASN A 20 9.37 -1.26 19.96
N VAL A 21 8.24 -0.73 20.42
CA VAL A 21 8.09 -0.19 21.79
C VAL A 21 8.30 -1.29 22.82
N GLU A 22 7.68 -2.46 22.63
CA GLU A 22 7.81 -3.57 23.57
C GLU A 22 9.22 -4.19 23.54
N ALA A 23 9.86 -4.23 22.37
CA ALA A 23 11.26 -4.61 22.23
C ALA A 23 12.20 -3.66 22.98
N ALA A 24 11.99 -2.35 22.90
CA ALA A 24 12.74 -1.36 23.68
C ALA A 24 12.53 -1.55 25.18
N ARG A 25 11.29 -1.83 25.61
CA ARG A 25 10.94 -2.11 27.00
C ARG A 25 11.59 -3.39 27.54
N ALA A 26 11.75 -4.42 26.71
CA ALA A 26 12.44 -5.67 27.07
C ALA A 26 13.98 -5.54 27.10
N GLY A 27 14.54 -4.39 26.70
CA GLY A 27 15.97 -4.10 26.76
C GLY A 27 16.82 -5.12 26.00
N LYS A 28 17.76 -5.78 26.70
CA LYS A 28 18.68 -6.74 26.07
C LYS A 28 17.99 -7.97 25.47
N TYR A 29 16.82 -8.35 25.98
CA TYR A 29 16.05 -9.50 25.51
C TYR A 29 15.17 -9.17 24.30
N GLY A 30 14.91 -7.89 24.05
CA GLY A 30 14.08 -7.42 22.94
C GLY A 30 14.82 -7.20 21.62
N LYS A 31 16.15 -7.34 21.59
CA LYS A 31 16.96 -7.01 20.40
C LYS A 31 16.54 -7.78 19.14
N GLY A 32 16.23 -9.08 19.26
CA GLY A 32 15.74 -9.87 18.13
C GLY A 32 14.34 -9.44 17.66
N PHE A 33 13.47 -9.06 18.60
CA PHE A 33 12.13 -8.55 18.29
C PHE A 33 12.17 -7.18 17.62
N ALA A 34 13.12 -6.32 17.97
CA ALA A 34 13.31 -5.02 17.32
C ALA A 34 13.64 -5.17 15.83
N VAL A 35 14.54 -6.09 15.48
CA VAL A 35 14.91 -6.34 14.07
C VAL A 35 13.72 -6.85 13.26
N VAL A 36 12.93 -7.77 13.84
CA VAL A 36 11.72 -8.28 13.17
C VAL A 36 10.68 -7.17 13.02
N ALA A 37 10.48 -6.33 14.04
CA ALA A 37 9.55 -5.21 13.98
C ALA A 37 9.94 -4.18 12.90
N GLU A 38 11.23 -3.91 12.74
CA GLU A 38 11.74 -3.04 11.68
C GLU A 38 11.49 -3.63 10.28
N GLU A 39 11.75 -4.93 10.09
CA GLU A 39 11.50 -5.59 8.80
C GLU A 39 10.01 -5.61 8.43
N VAL A 40 9.13 -5.86 9.40
CA VAL A 40 7.67 -5.81 9.20
C VAL A 40 7.21 -4.40 8.82
N ARG A 41 7.79 -3.36 9.43
CA ARG A 41 7.51 -1.95 9.08
C ARG A 41 7.96 -1.63 7.66
N ASN A 42 9.14 -2.10 7.25
CA ASN A 42 9.63 -1.93 5.89
C ASN A 42 8.72 -2.62 4.87
N LEU A 43 8.26 -3.83 5.19
CA LEU A 43 7.33 -4.58 4.33
C LEU A 43 5.97 -3.85 4.19
N ALA A 44 5.44 -3.32 5.29
CA ALA A 44 4.20 -2.54 5.27
C ALA A 44 4.32 -1.28 4.39
N THR A 45 5.44 -0.57 4.52
CA THR A 45 5.72 0.64 3.71
C THR A 45 5.80 0.30 2.22
N ARG A 46 6.57 -0.73 1.86
CA ARG A 46 6.68 -1.20 0.47
C ARG A 46 5.33 -1.66 -0.10
N SER A 47 4.50 -2.29 0.72
CA SER A 47 3.15 -2.67 0.32
C SER A 47 2.29 -1.44 0.01
N GLY A 48 2.36 -0.40 0.84
CA GLY A 48 1.64 0.86 0.60
C GLY A 48 2.07 1.55 -0.70
N ASP A 49 3.37 1.57 -0.99
CA ASP A 49 3.91 2.16 -2.22
C ASP A 49 3.45 1.38 -3.48
N ALA A 50 3.50 0.04 -3.45
CA ALA A 50 3.01 -0.79 -4.55
C ALA A 50 1.50 -0.61 -4.81
N VAL A 51 0.71 -0.40 -3.76
CA VAL A 51 -0.73 -0.11 -3.87
C VAL A 51 -0.97 1.25 -4.53
N LYS A 52 -0.17 2.27 -4.22
CA LYS A 52 -0.24 3.58 -4.89
C LYS A 52 0.07 3.47 -6.37
N GLU A 53 1.18 2.82 -6.73
CA GLU A 53 1.56 2.59 -8.13
C GLU A 53 0.46 1.84 -8.90
N THR A 54 -0.09 0.79 -8.31
CA THR A 54 -1.22 0.05 -8.91
C THR A 54 -2.45 0.95 -9.11
N SER A 55 -2.72 1.86 -8.17
CA SER A 55 -3.84 2.79 -8.26
C SER A 55 -3.66 3.79 -9.40
N GLU A 56 -2.45 4.30 -9.59
CA GLU A 56 -2.11 5.20 -10.70
C GLU A 56 -2.27 4.51 -12.04
N ILE A 57 -1.79 3.26 -12.17
CA ILE A 57 -1.95 2.46 -13.39
C ILE A 57 -3.44 2.22 -13.70
N ILE A 58 -4.25 1.91 -12.68
CA ILE A 58 -5.70 1.74 -12.86
C ILE A 58 -6.37 3.04 -13.30
N GLN A 59 -6.01 4.18 -12.70
CA GLN A 59 -6.57 5.48 -13.10
C GLN A 59 -6.22 5.84 -14.55
N GLY A 60 -4.97 5.62 -14.96
CA GLY A 60 -4.54 5.81 -16.34
C GLY A 60 -5.29 4.89 -17.31
N SER A 61 -5.49 3.63 -16.93
CA SER A 61 -6.27 2.68 -17.74
C SER A 61 -7.73 3.13 -17.89
N LEU A 62 -8.34 3.66 -16.82
CA LEU A 62 -9.69 4.22 -16.86
C LEU A 62 -9.78 5.43 -17.79
N ALA A 63 -8.77 6.32 -17.76
CA ALA A 63 -8.71 7.48 -18.63
C ALA A 63 -8.65 7.07 -20.12
N ASN A 64 -7.78 6.11 -20.45
CA ASN A 64 -7.66 5.58 -21.81
C ASN A 64 -8.97 4.92 -22.29
N ILE A 65 -9.67 4.20 -21.41
CA ILE A 65 -10.98 3.60 -21.73
C ILE A 65 -12.02 4.68 -22.02
N ASN A 66 -12.08 5.73 -21.19
CA ASN A 66 -13.04 6.83 -21.40
C ASN A 66 -12.77 7.61 -22.68
N GLU A 67 -11.49 7.84 -23.01
CA GLU A 67 -11.10 8.46 -24.29
C GLU A 67 -11.54 7.59 -25.47
N GLY A 68 -11.27 6.28 -25.40
CA GLY A 68 -11.70 5.31 -26.40
C GLY A 68 -13.23 5.27 -26.58
N ASP A 69 -14.00 5.26 -25.49
CA ASP A 69 -15.47 5.31 -25.52
C ASP A 69 -15.97 6.59 -26.20
N GLY A 70 -15.34 7.73 -25.90
CA GLY A 70 -15.66 9.01 -26.55
C GLY A 70 -15.44 8.99 -28.06
N LEU A 71 -14.32 8.42 -28.51
CA LEU A 71 -14.01 8.28 -29.94
C LEU A 71 -15.00 7.33 -30.65
N VAL A 72 -15.36 6.22 -30.02
CA VAL A 72 -16.37 5.29 -30.57
C VAL A 72 -17.73 5.97 -30.68
N ARG A 73 -18.17 6.74 -29.67
CA ARG A 73 -19.42 7.50 -29.72
C ARG A 73 -19.42 8.56 -30.82
N GLN A 74 -18.33 9.31 -30.95
CA GLN A 74 -18.18 10.31 -32.01
C GLN A 74 -18.26 9.66 -33.40
N THR A 75 -17.68 8.48 -33.58
CA THR A 75 -17.74 7.73 -34.84
C THR A 75 -19.14 7.16 -35.10
N ALA A 76 -19.88 6.79 -34.05
CA ALA A 76 -21.26 6.29 -34.17
C ALA A 76 -22.29 7.39 -34.44
N GLU A 77 -21.98 8.65 -34.11
CA GLU A 77 -22.81 9.83 -34.39
C GLU A 77 -22.52 10.47 -35.76
N GLN A 78 -21.47 10.02 -36.46
CA GLN A 78 -21.16 10.38 -37.86
C GLN A 78 -21.82 9.41 -38.86
#